data_AF-A0A9N7NZJ0-F1
#
_entry.id   AF-A0A9N7NZJ0-F1
#
_cell.length_a   1.000
_cell.length_b   1.000
_cell.length_c   1.000
_cell.angle_alpha   90.00
_cell.angle_beta   90.00
_cell.angle_gamma   90.00
#
_symmetry.space_group_name_H-M   'P 1'
#
loop_
_entity.id
_entity.type
_entity.pdbx_description
1 polymer ?
#
loop_
_entity_poly.entity_id
_entity_poly.type
_entity_poly.pdbx_seq_one_letter_code
_entity_poly.pdbx_strand_id
1 'polypeptide(L)'
;MVEGIGEYGRGYKPPSMHELRTRLLKSEHTNGKELLRLAVTRFATAFLTLQSMYKQKRPLEIMFASEEWVSSPQDKKGEGKLIKRIVINDPDFLPHVAFCVKSTVPLVSVLREVDSEKRPAM
;
A
#
# COMPACT_ATOMS: atom_id res chain seq x y z
N MET A 1 -11.52 2.56 -14.76
CA MET A 1 -10.75 2.00 -13.62
C MET A 1 -9.73 0.95 -14.06
N VAL A 2 -10.02 0.12 -15.08
CA VAL A 2 -9.07 -0.88 -15.62
C VAL A 2 -8.05 -0.28 -16.60
N GLU A 3 -8.37 0.85 -17.24
CA GLU A 3 -7.51 1.49 -18.27
C GLU A 3 -6.32 2.28 -17.69
N GLY A 4 -6.39 2.75 -16.44
CA GLY A 4 -5.33 3.57 -15.82
C GLY A 4 -4.08 2.79 -15.40
N ILE A 5 -4.14 1.45 -15.37
CA ILE A 5 -2.99 0.60 -15.01
C ILE A 5 -2.01 0.47 -16.18
N GLY A 6 -2.49 0.67 -17.43
CA GLY A 6 -1.69 0.53 -18.65
C GLY A 6 -0.72 1.68 -18.92
N GLU A 7 -0.90 2.85 -18.29
CA GLU A 7 -0.05 4.03 -18.53
C GLU A 7 1.25 4.06 -17.70
N TYR A 8 1.47 3.08 -16.82
CA TYR A 8 2.65 3.01 -15.95
C TYR A 8 3.99 2.74 -16.66
N GLY A 9 4.11 2.78 -17.99
CA GLY A 9 5.43 2.54 -18.57
C GLY A 9 5.62 2.76 -20.06
N ARG A 10 6.46 3.76 -20.36
CA ARG A 10 7.63 3.53 -21.21
C ARG A 10 8.89 3.79 -20.37
N GLY A 11 9.57 2.72 -19.93
CA GLY A 11 10.85 2.81 -19.21
C GLY A 11 10.82 2.64 -17.68
N TYR A 12 9.65 2.40 -17.08
CA TYR A 12 9.55 2.10 -15.65
C TYR A 12 10.22 0.76 -15.33
N LYS A 13 11.29 0.80 -14.52
CA LYS A 13 11.90 -0.40 -13.95
C LYS A 13 11.55 -0.44 -12.47
N PRO A 14 10.57 -1.26 -12.04
CA PRO A 14 10.16 -1.31 -10.65
C PRO A 14 11.33 -1.68 -9.75
N PRO A 15 11.47 -1.02 -8.57
CA PRO A 15 12.47 -1.39 -7.58
C PRO A 15 12.31 -2.85 -7.15
N SER A 16 13.42 -3.50 -6.80
CA SER A 16 13.39 -4.90 -6.40
C SER A 16 12.57 -5.07 -5.11
N MET A 17 11.93 -6.22 -4.95
CA MET A 17 11.11 -6.51 -3.77
C MET A 17 11.92 -6.41 -2.47
N HIS A 18 13.20 -6.77 -2.51
CA HIS A 18 14.14 -6.59 -1.40
C HIS A 18 14.39 -5.12 -1.04
N GLU A 19 14.48 -4.24 -2.04
CA GLU A 19 14.68 -2.79 -1.83
C GLU A 19 13.45 -2.14 -1.21
N LEU A 20 12.26 -2.49 -1.71
CA LEU A 20 10.99 -2.04 -1.14
C LEU A 20 10.83 -2.53 0.30
N ARG A 21 11.20 -3.79 0.56
CA ARG A 21 11.20 -4.38 1.89
C ARG A 21 12.07 -3.58 2.86
N THR A 22 13.35 -3.36 2.58
CA THR A 22 14.24 -2.66 3.53
C THR A 22 13.80 -1.22 3.79
N ARG A 23 13.30 -0.50 2.79
CA ARG A 23 12.87 0.89 2.96
C ARG A 23 11.56 1.02 3.73
N LEU A 24 10.58 0.16 3.47
CA LEU A 24 9.29 0.22 4.12
C LEU A 24 9.29 -0.38 5.53
N LEU A 25 10.26 -1.26 5.83
CA LEU A 25 10.54 -1.76 7.19
C LEU A 25 11.17 -0.69 8.11
N LYS A 26 11.99 0.20 7.55
CA LYS A 26 12.78 1.19 8.32
C LYS A 26 12.13 2.57 8.41
N SER A 27 10.84 2.69 8.11
CA SER A 27 10.15 3.99 8.13
C SER A 27 9.95 4.51 9.56
N GLU A 28 10.73 5.53 9.94
CA GLU A 28 10.62 6.23 11.24
C GLU A 28 9.22 6.82 11.45
N HIS A 29 8.62 7.32 10.38
CA HIS A 29 7.30 7.97 10.40
C HIS A 29 6.15 7.02 10.75
N THR A 30 6.28 5.72 10.43
CA THR A 30 5.27 4.70 10.74
C THR A 30 5.50 4.01 12.09
N ASN A 31 6.41 4.54 12.91
CA ASN A 31 6.76 3.99 14.23
C ASN A 31 7.08 2.48 14.18
N GLY A 32 7.86 2.07 13.17
CA GLY A 32 8.25 0.67 12.95
C GLY A 32 7.15 -0.24 12.38
N LYS A 33 5.98 0.31 11.98
CA LYS A 33 4.91 -0.48 11.35
C LYS A 33 5.16 -0.59 9.85
N GLU A 34 5.20 -1.84 9.36
CA GLU A 34 5.46 -2.17 7.96
C GLU A 34 4.29 -1.75 7.05
N LEU A 35 4.58 -0.98 6.00
CA LEU A 35 3.59 -0.63 4.97
C LEU A 35 3.33 -1.78 4.00
N LEU A 36 4.37 -2.53 3.60
CA LEU A 36 4.21 -3.77 2.86
C LEU A 36 4.10 -4.94 3.84
N ARG A 37 2.96 -5.64 3.81
CA ARG A 37 2.81 -6.92 4.51
C ARG A 37 2.75 -8.04 3.49
N LEU A 38 3.86 -8.77 3.39
CA LEU A 38 3.96 -9.95 2.52
C LEU A 38 3.10 -11.08 3.11
N ALA A 39 2.26 -11.68 2.27
CA ALA A 39 1.52 -12.90 2.58
C ALA A 39 1.95 -14.02 1.64
N VAL A 40 1.64 -15.26 2.02
CA VAL A 40 1.96 -16.47 1.23
C VAL A 40 1.34 -16.41 -0.18
N THR A 41 0.23 -15.69 -0.35
CA THR A 41 -0.38 -15.44 -1.66
C THR A 41 -0.28 -13.98 -2.10
N ARG A 42 -0.12 -13.76 -3.41
CA ARG A 42 -0.10 -12.41 -4.02
C ARG A 42 -1.36 -11.59 -3.73
N PHE A 43 -2.52 -12.26 -3.62
CA PHE A 43 -3.80 -11.62 -3.32
C PHE A 43 -3.87 -11.12 -1.88
N ALA A 44 -3.41 -11.93 -0.92
CA ALA A 44 -3.33 -11.52 0.47
C ALA A 44 -2.28 -10.40 0.67
N THR A 45 -1.20 -10.39 -0.12
CA THR A 45 -0.18 -9.33 -0.07
C THR A 45 -0.77 -7.97 -0.45
N ALA A 46 -1.56 -7.89 -1.53
CA ALA A 46 -2.21 -6.65 -1.94
C ALA A 46 -3.21 -6.15 -0.87
N PHE A 47 -4.05 -7.04 -0.34
CA PHE A 47 -4.99 -6.70 0.73
C PHE A 47 -4.29 -6.20 2.00
N LEU A 48 -3.28 -6.92 2.49
CA LEU A 48 -2.57 -6.55 3.72
C LEU A 48 -1.80 -5.24 3.54
N THR A 49 -1.28 -4.96 2.34
CA THR A 49 -0.63 -3.70 2.00
C THR A 49 -1.63 -2.54 2.03
N LEU A 50 -2.78 -2.66 1.37
CA LEU A 50 -3.84 -1.64 1.43
C LEU A 50 -4.35 -1.43 2.86
N GLN A 51 -4.50 -2.52 3.62
CA GLN A 51 -4.89 -2.44 5.03
C GLN A 51 -3.84 -1.71 5.87
N SER A 52 -2.54 -1.94 5.62
CA SER A 52 -1.47 -1.25 6.33
C SER A 52 -1.43 0.24 5.96
N MET A 53 -1.52 0.58 4.67
CA MET A 53 -1.61 1.96 4.19
C MET A 53 -2.78 2.70 4.83
N TYR A 54 -3.97 2.08 4.90
CA TYR A 54 -5.13 2.66 5.56
C TYR A 54 -4.86 2.94 7.05
N LYS A 55 -4.22 2.00 7.76
CA LYS A 55 -3.87 2.16 9.19
C LYS A 55 -2.80 3.22 9.43
N GLN A 56 -1.88 3.41 8.48
CA GLN A 56 -0.75 4.34 8.57
C GLN A 56 -0.96 5.63 7.77
N LYS A 57 -2.20 5.98 7.41
CA LYS A 57 -2.49 7.13 6.55
C LYS A 57 -1.89 8.46 7.04
N ARG A 58 -2.02 8.74 8.34
CA ARG A 58 -1.50 9.98 8.96
C ARG A 58 0.03 10.03 8.95
N PRO A 59 0.74 8.99 9.45
CA PRO A 59 2.18 8.82 9.23
C PRO A 59 2.65 9.04 7.80
N LEU A 60 1.90 8.50 6.83
CA LEU A 60 2.25 8.57 5.42
C LEU A 60 2.12 10.01 4.89
N GLU A 61 1.01 10.69 5.20
CA GLU A 61 0.82 12.12 4.90
C GLU A 61 1.96 12.98 5.48
N ILE A 62 2.32 12.74 6.74
CA ILE A 62 3.41 13.47 7.43
C ILE A 62 4.75 13.22 6.73
N MET A 63 5.07 11.96 6.40
CA MET A 63 6.30 11.60 5.70
C MET A 63 6.43 12.34 4.36
N PHE A 64 5.37 12.39 3.55
CA PHE A 64 5.44 13.06 2.25
C PHE A 64 5.44 14.60 2.35
N ALA A 65 5.00 15.14 3.48
CA ALA A 65 5.04 16.57 3.79
C ALA A 65 6.34 17.00 4.48
N SER A 66 7.17 16.06 4.93
CA SER A 66 8.35 16.34 5.73
C SER A 66 9.48 17.00 4.92
N GLU A 67 10.33 17.79 5.60
CA GLU A 67 11.48 18.45 4.95
C GLU A 67 12.50 17.43 4.44
N GLU A 68 12.63 16.29 5.12
CA GLU A 68 13.47 15.17 4.70
C GLU A 68 13.00 14.59 3.37
N TRP A 69 11.68 14.45 3.17
CA TRP A 69 11.15 14.02 1.89
C TRP A 69 11.37 15.08 0.81
N VAL A 70 11.03 16.35 1.07
CA VAL A 70 11.19 17.46 0.11
C VAL A 70 12.65 17.65 -0.33
N SER A 71 13.60 17.47 0.58
CA SER A 71 15.03 17.57 0.29
C SER A 71 15.61 16.31 -0.39
N SER A 72 14.88 15.19 -0.35
CA SER A 72 15.33 13.91 -0.90
C SER A 72 15.43 13.91 -2.44
N PRO A 73 16.33 13.10 -3.03
CA PRO A 73 16.35 12.86 -4.47
C PRO A 73 15.02 12.33 -5.03
N GLN A 74 14.18 11.69 -4.20
CA GLN A 74 12.93 11.07 -4.58
C GLN A 74 11.88 12.13 -4.93
N ASP A 75 11.79 13.22 -4.17
CA ASP A 75 10.86 14.32 -4.47
C ASP A 75 11.23 15.08 -5.76
N LYS A 76 12.48 14.95 -6.23
CA LYS A 76 12.93 15.50 -7.51
C LYS A 76 12.55 14.61 -8.70
N LYS A 77 12.36 13.30 -8.48
CA LYS A 77 11.95 12.35 -9.53
C LYS A 77 10.45 12.47 -9.83
N GLY A 78 10.08 12.29 -11.10
CA GLY A 78 8.68 12.33 -11.53
C GLY A 78 7.78 11.36 -10.74
N GLU A 79 8.28 10.15 -10.47
CA GLU A 79 7.57 9.15 -9.67
C GLU A 79 7.31 9.60 -8.23
N GLY A 80 8.31 10.19 -7.56
CA GLY A 80 8.14 10.65 -6.18
C GLY A 80 7.15 11.80 -6.08
N LYS A 81 7.17 12.72 -7.04
CA LYS A 81 6.18 13.81 -7.16
C LYS A 81 4.77 13.27 -7.39
N LEU A 82 4.63 12.26 -8.26
CA LEU A 82 3.35 11.60 -8.53
C LEU A 82 2.80 10.95 -7.27
N ILE A 83 3.61 10.14 -6.57
CA ILE A 83 3.19 9.45 -5.34
C ILE A 83 2.79 10.47 -4.27
N LYS A 84 3.59 11.52 -4.07
CA LYS A 84 3.26 12.60 -3.14
C LYS A 84 1.92 13.28 -3.49
N ARG A 85 1.68 13.55 -4.78
CA ARG A 85 0.40 14.10 -5.25
C ARG A 85 -0.77 13.17 -4.95
N ILE A 86 -0.62 11.86 -5.21
CA ILE A 86 -1.67 10.87 -4.92
C ILE A 86 -1.94 10.78 -3.42
N VAL A 87 -0.91 10.77 -2.58
CA VAL A 87 -1.10 10.57 -1.15
C VAL A 87 -1.62 11.83 -0.44
N ILE A 88 -1.13 13.02 -0.82
CA ILE A 88 -1.48 14.28 -0.13
C ILE A 88 -2.62 15.03 -0.84
N ASN A 89 -2.61 15.09 -2.17
CA ASN A 89 -3.45 16.02 -2.92
C ASN A 89 -4.67 15.36 -3.58
N ASP A 90 -4.72 14.04 -3.69
CA ASP A 90 -5.89 13.32 -4.19
C ASP A 90 -6.87 13.08 -3.03
N PRO A 91 -8.01 13.78 -2.99
CA PRO A 91 -8.97 13.65 -1.90
C PRO A 91 -9.65 12.27 -1.89
N ASP A 92 -9.66 11.57 -3.02
CA ASP A 92 -10.39 10.32 -3.21
C ASP A 92 -9.51 9.08 -2.98
N PHE A 93 -8.19 9.23 -3.07
CA PHE A 93 -7.26 8.10 -2.96
C PHE A 93 -7.43 7.30 -1.64
N LEU A 94 -7.29 7.95 -0.49
CA LEU A 94 -7.41 7.28 0.81
C LEU A 94 -8.83 6.76 1.11
N PRO A 95 -9.92 7.50 0.78
CA PRO A 95 -11.27 6.96 0.81
C PRO A 95 -11.46 5.70 -0.04
N HIS A 96 -10.90 5.65 -1.25
CA HIS A 96 -10.94 4.45 -2.10
C HIS A 96 -10.16 3.30 -1.49
N VAL A 97 -8.96 3.53 -0.93
CA VAL A 97 -8.20 2.52 -0.18
C VAL A 97 -9.04 1.98 0.98
N ALA A 98 -9.71 2.86 1.73
CA ALA A 98 -10.59 2.46 2.83
C ALA A 98 -11.77 1.61 2.35
N PHE A 99 -12.38 1.98 1.21
CA PHE A 99 -13.45 1.21 0.58
C PHE A 99 -12.99 -0.18 0.17
N CYS A 100 -11.84 -0.30 -0.51
CA CYS A 100 -11.25 -1.58 -0.90
C CYS A 100 -10.98 -2.48 0.33
N VAL A 101 -10.44 -1.92 1.42
CA VAL A 101 -10.19 -2.67 2.65
C VAL A 101 -11.51 -3.13 3.29
N LYS A 102 -12.50 -2.25 3.42
CA LYS A 102 -13.79 -2.59 4.05
C LYS A 102 -14.60 -3.61 3.24
N SER A 103 -14.60 -3.50 1.91
CA SER A 103 -15.33 -4.42 1.02
C SER A 103 -14.73 -5.83 0.98
N THR A 104 -13.43 -5.97 1.26
CA THR A 104 -12.74 -7.27 1.24
C THR A 104 -12.71 -7.96 2.61
N VAL A 105 -13.02 -7.27 3.71
CA VAL A 105 -13.11 -7.87 5.05
C VAL A 105 -14.09 -9.04 5.11
N PRO A 106 -15.34 -8.95 4.60
CA PRO A 106 -16.27 -10.07 4.59
C PRO A 106 -15.75 -11.29 3.83
N LEU A 107 -15.09 -11.07 2.69
CA LEU A 107 -14.48 -12.15 1.88
C LEU A 107 -13.36 -12.84 2.66
N VAL A 108 -12.50 -12.08 3.34
CA VAL A 108 -11.45 -12.65 4.20
C VAL A 108 -12.04 -13.43 5.37
N SER A 109 -13.14 -12.97 5.95
CA SER A 109 -13.84 -13.71 7.02
C SER A 109 -14.43 -15.02 6.53
N VAL A 110 -15.08 -15.04 5.36
CA VAL A 110 -15.60 -16.28 4.74
C VAL A 110 -14.46 -17.25 4.43
N LEU A 111 -13.37 -16.76 3.84
CA LEU A 111 -12.20 -17.60 3.54
C LEU A 111 -11.62 -18.25 4.80
N ARG A 112 -11.53 -17.51 5.92
CA ARG A 112 -11.06 -18.06 7.21
C ARG A 112 -12.00 -19.11 7.79
N GLU A 113 -13.31 -18.94 7.61
CA GLU A 113 -14.30 -19.89 8.09
C GLU A 113 -14.26 -21.19 7.27
N VAL A 114 -14.11 -21.09 5.96
CA VAL A 114 -13.98 -22.25 5.04
C VAL A 114 -12.66 -22.99 5.27
N ASP A 115 -11.57 -22.28 5.57
CA ASP A 115 -10.25 -22.85 5.85
C ASP A 115 -10.14 -23.44 7.27
N SER A 116 -11.07 -23.09 8.16
CA SER A 116 -11.13 -23.69 9.49
C SER A 116 -11.71 -25.11 9.37
N GLU A 117 -10.89 -26.14 9.57
CA GLU A 117 -11.28 -27.57 9.58
C GLU A 117 -12.41 -27.95 10.56
N LYS A 118 -12.94 -26.99 11.32
CA LYS A 118 -14.02 -27.18 12.28
C LYS A 118 -15.36 -27.59 11.65
N ARG A 119 -15.57 -27.33 10.36
CA ARG A 119 -16.76 -27.79 9.63
C ARG A 119 -16.33 -28.37 8.28
N PRO A 120 -16.85 -29.55 7.88
CA PRO A 120 -16.61 -30.05 6.53
C PRO A 120 -17.15 -29.01 5.55
N ALA A 121 -16.33 -28.61 4.58
CA ALA A 121 -16.83 -27.90 3.42
C ALA A 121 -17.85 -28.81 2.73
N MET A 122 -19.03 -28.26 2.40
CA MET A 122 -20.12 -29.01 1.76
C MET A 122 -19.66 -29.73 0.49
#